data_AF-A0A7R9ZYV9-F1
#
_entry.id   AF-A0A7R9ZYV9-F1
#
_cell.length_a   1.000
_cell.length_b   1.000
_cell.length_c   1.000
_cell.angle_alpha   90.00
_cell.angle_beta   90.00
_cell.angle_gamma   90.00
#
_symmetry.space_group_name_H-M   'P 1'
#
loop_
_entity.id
_entity.type
_entity.pdbx_description
1 polymer ?
#
loop_
_entity_poly.entity_id
_entity_poly.type
_entity_poly.pdbx_seq_one_letter_code
_entity_poly.pdbx_strand_id
1 'polypeptide(L)'
;CYAVECEDLPADLVGTYFRNGPAKFNVGDDQICHPFDGDGMVAAITLDGKGKAVFRNRFVRTPGFVEELKADKMLYRGTFSLKPGGWINNALDVGGNKNLANTNVMYWAGDLLALWEGAKPTSLDPLSLATKGETTMNDALLPEDK
;
A
#
# COMPACT_ATOMS: atom_id res chain seq x y z
N CYS A 1 -5.16 -16.24 -0.09
CA CYS A 1 -6.11 -16.20 -1.23
C CYS A 1 -7.29 -17.06 -0.80
N TYR A 2 -8.50 -16.51 -0.85
CA TYR A 2 -9.73 -17.21 -0.45
C TYR A 2 -10.68 -17.19 -1.62
N ALA A 3 -11.39 -18.28 -1.87
CA ALA A 3 -12.38 -18.38 -2.94
C ALA A 3 -13.72 -18.79 -2.33
N VAL A 4 -14.79 -18.19 -2.82
CA VAL A 4 -16.16 -18.47 -2.40
C VAL A 4 -16.99 -18.67 -3.67
N GLU A 5 -17.83 -19.71 -3.64
CA GLU A 5 -18.88 -19.93 -4.63
C GLU A 5 -20.18 -19.32 -4.07
N CYS A 6 -20.94 -18.61 -4.91
CA CYS A 6 -22.16 -17.90 -4.54
C CYS A 6 -23.14 -17.95 -5.72
N GLU A 7 -24.29 -18.59 -5.49
CA GLU A 7 -25.31 -18.82 -6.53
C GLU A 7 -26.03 -17.54 -6.96
N ASP A 8 -26.10 -16.52 -6.08
CA ASP A 8 -26.82 -15.26 -6.31
C ASP A 8 -25.91 -14.12 -6.85
N LEU A 9 -24.69 -14.42 -7.28
CA LEU A 9 -23.81 -13.41 -7.92
C LEU A 9 -24.32 -13.07 -9.32
N PRO A 10 -24.53 -11.77 -9.65
CA PRO A 10 -24.92 -11.37 -11.00
C PRO A 10 -23.91 -11.85 -12.05
N ALA A 11 -24.39 -12.55 -13.07
CA ALA A 11 -23.53 -13.12 -14.11
C ALA A 11 -22.84 -12.07 -14.99
N ASP A 12 -23.39 -10.86 -15.04
CA ASP A 12 -22.83 -9.68 -15.74
C ASP A 12 -21.79 -8.93 -14.91
N LEU A 13 -21.63 -9.25 -13.61
CA LEU A 13 -20.62 -8.65 -12.75
C LEU A 13 -19.28 -9.40 -12.89
N VAL A 14 -18.53 -9.04 -13.93
CA VAL A 14 -17.21 -9.61 -14.25
C VAL A 14 -16.13 -8.54 -14.10
N GLY A 15 -15.08 -8.85 -13.35
CA GLY A 15 -13.95 -7.93 -13.19
C GLY A 15 -13.20 -8.11 -11.89
N THR A 16 -12.48 -7.07 -11.48
CA THR A 16 -11.79 -7.04 -10.18
C THR A 16 -12.04 -5.72 -9.49
N TYR A 17 -12.54 -5.78 -8.26
CA TYR A 17 -12.61 -4.64 -7.36
C TYR A 17 -11.33 -4.54 -6.54
N PHE A 18 -10.59 -3.43 -6.70
CA PHE A 18 -9.41 -3.14 -5.90
C PHE A 18 -9.73 -2.11 -4.83
N ARG A 19 -9.19 -2.30 -3.62
CA ARG A 19 -9.26 -1.33 -2.53
C ARG A 19 -7.92 -1.25 -1.83
N ASN A 20 -7.51 -0.03 -1.47
CA ASN A 20 -6.33 0.23 -0.65
C ASN A 20 -6.75 0.81 0.71
N GLY A 21 -5.85 0.71 1.67
CA GLY A 21 -6.01 1.32 2.98
C GLY A 21 -4.82 1.03 3.90
N PRO A 22 -4.70 1.78 5.00
CA PRO A 22 -3.75 1.45 6.06
C PRO A 22 -4.17 0.14 6.74
N ALA A 23 -3.22 -0.77 6.94
CA ALA A 23 -3.50 -2.09 7.49
C ALA A 23 -2.48 -2.58 8.53
N LYS A 24 -1.41 -1.82 8.78
CA LYS A 24 -0.47 -2.09 9.86
C LYS A 24 -0.30 -0.82 10.70
N PHE A 25 -0.59 -0.94 11.99
CA PHE A 25 -0.65 0.19 12.93
C PHE A 25 0.45 0.14 14.01
N ASN A 26 1.37 -0.81 13.88
CA ASN A 26 2.51 -0.99 14.78
C ASN A 26 3.71 -1.56 14.01
N VAL A 27 4.93 -1.24 14.46
CA VAL A 27 6.19 -1.77 13.94
C VAL A 27 7.00 -2.27 15.14
N GLY A 28 7.18 -3.59 15.24
CA GLY A 28 7.56 -4.19 16.52
C GLY A 28 6.59 -3.77 17.63
N ASP A 29 7.14 -3.26 18.72
CA ASP A 29 6.40 -2.72 19.87
C ASP A 29 5.98 -1.24 19.70
N ASP A 30 6.46 -0.56 18.66
CA ASP A 30 6.16 0.86 18.43
C ASP A 30 4.78 1.02 17.77
N GLN A 31 3.96 1.94 18.28
CA GLN A 31 2.64 2.25 17.71
C GLN A 31 2.66 3.56 16.93
N ILE A 32 1.91 3.61 15.83
CA ILE A 32 1.63 4.87 15.15
C ILE A 32 0.52 5.64 15.88
N CYS A 33 0.53 6.96 15.77
CA CYS A 33 -0.43 7.83 16.45
C CYS A 33 -1.68 8.13 15.62
N HIS A 34 -1.62 7.94 14.30
CA HIS A 34 -2.71 8.24 13.38
C HIS A 34 -2.82 7.15 12.29
N PRO A 35 -4.04 6.71 11.92
CA PRO A 35 -4.22 5.63 10.94
C PRO A 35 -3.61 5.92 9.57
N PHE A 36 -3.48 7.19 9.17
CA PHE A 36 -2.88 7.55 7.88
C PHE A 36 -1.37 7.26 7.79
N ASP A 37 -0.71 7.04 8.92
CA ASP A 37 0.70 6.60 8.93
C ASP A 37 0.86 5.07 8.86
N GLY A 38 -0.24 4.32 8.72
CA GLY A 38 -0.20 2.88 8.63
C GLY A 38 0.19 2.40 7.24
N ASP A 39 0.98 1.34 7.14
CA ASP A 39 1.42 0.80 5.86
C ASP A 39 0.26 0.30 5.00
N GLY A 40 0.35 0.55 3.70
CA GLY A 40 -0.66 0.24 2.72
C GLY A 40 -0.81 -1.26 2.47
N MET A 41 -2.07 -1.71 2.41
CA MET A 41 -2.44 -3.05 1.96
C MET A 41 -3.52 -2.96 0.91
N VAL A 42 -3.22 -3.52 -0.26
CA VAL A 42 -4.20 -3.63 -1.34
C VAL A 42 -4.95 -4.94 -1.17
N ALA A 43 -6.27 -4.85 -1.27
CA ALA A 43 -7.20 -5.96 -1.37
C ALA A 43 -7.83 -5.99 -2.78
N ALA A 44 -8.11 -7.19 -3.25
CA ALA A 44 -8.75 -7.46 -4.53
C ALA A 44 -9.85 -8.52 -4.38
N ILE A 45 -10.99 -8.28 -5.03
CA ILE A 45 -12.06 -9.26 -5.23
C ILE A 45 -12.22 -9.45 -6.73
N THR A 46 -11.84 -10.61 -7.25
CA THR A 46 -12.03 -10.97 -8.67
C THR A 46 -13.29 -11.81 -8.84
N LEU A 47 -14.16 -11.41 -9.75
CA LEU A 47 -15.46 -12.00 -10.05
C LEU A 47 -15.44 -12.51 -11.49
N ASP A 48 -15.83 -13.78 -11.69
CA ASP A 48 -15.72 -14.45 -13.00
C ASP A 48 -17.03 -14.53 -13.79
N GLY A 49 -18.14 -14.05 -13.22
CA GLY A 49 -19.48 -14.13 -13.80
C GLY A 49 -20.10 -15.53 -13.78
N LYS A 50 -19.48 -16.50 -13.11
CA LYS A 50 -19.92 -17.89 -13.03
C LYS A 50 -20.22 -18.32 -11.59
N GLY A 51 -20.54 -17.36 -10.74
CA GLY A 51 -20.82 -17.59 -9.32
C GLY A 51 -19.58 -17.68 -8.44
N LYS A 52 -18.38 -17.31 -8.92
CA LYS A 52 -17.16 -17.39 -8.12
C LYS A 52 -16.56 -16.02 -7.82
N ALA A 53 -16.20 -15.82 -6.56
CA ALA A 53 -15.44 -14.67 -6.07
C ALA A 53 -14.10 -15.12 -5.46
N VAL A 54 -13.01 -14.46 -5.85
CA VAL A 54 -11.67 -14.72 -5.30
C VAL A 54 -11.16 -13.48 -4.58
N PHE A 55 -10.92 -13.61 -3.28
CA PHE A 55 -10.33 -12.57 -2.45
C PHE A 55 -8.81 -12.76 -2.27
N ARG A 56 -8.09 -11.65 -2.39
CA ARG A 56 -6.65 -11.55 -2.15
C ARG A 56 -6.34 -10.23 -1.46
N ASN A 57 -5.36 -10.25 -0.57
CA ASN A 57 -4.78 -9.04 -0.01
C ASN A 57 -3.25 -9.18 0.07
N ARG A 58 -2.55 -8.06 0.00
CA ARG A 58 -1.10 -8.01 0.17
C ARG A 58 -0.65 -6.63 0.62
N PHE A 59 0.25 -6.57 1.59
CA PHE A 59 0.96 -5.34 1.94
C PHE A 59 1.79 -4.87 0.74
N VAL A 60 1.73 -3.57 0.46
CA VAL A 60 2.60 -2.95 -0.52
C VAL A 60 4.00 -2.93 0.08
N ARG A 61 4.94 -3.64 -0.56
CA ARG A 61 6.32 -3.77 -0.07
C ARG A 61 7.16 -2.57 -0.47
N THR A 62 6.81 -1.39 0.05
CA THR A 62 7.63 -0.19 -0.10
C THR A 62 8.97 -0.37 0.60
N PRO A 63 10.04 0.34 0.20
CA PRO A 63 11.35 0.21 0.83
C PRO A 63 11.29 0.41 2.35
N GLY A 64 10.63 1.49 2.81
CA GLY A 64 10.48 1.77 4.24
C GLY A 64 9.71 0.70 5.00
N PHE A 65 8.65 0.13 4.42
CA PHE A 65 7.94 -1.02 5.04
C PHE A 65 8.85 -2.24 5.22
N VAL A 66 9.65 -2.58 4.19
CA VAL A 66 10.55 -3.74 4.24
C VAL A 66 11.67 -3.55 5.24
N GLU A 67 12.23 -2.34 5.33
CA GLU A 67 13.29 -2.02 6.28
C GLU A 67 12.80 -2.05 7.73
N GLU A 68 11.65 -1.45 8.01
CA GLU A 68 11.02 -1.48 9.33
C GLU A 68 10.60 -2.89 9.73
N LEU A 69 10.08 -3.69 8.80
CA LEU A 69 9.78 -5.10 9.05
C LEU A 69 11.03 -5.90 9.40
N LYS A 70 12.18 -5.58 8.79
CA LYS A 70 13.46 -6.25 9.06
C LYS A 70 14.07 -5.80 10.40
N ALA A 71 13.94 -4.51 10.73
CA ALA A 71 14.47 -3.94 11.96
C ALA A 71 13.59 -4.19 13.19
N ASP A 72 12.32 -4.56 12.97
CA ASP A 72 11.30 -4.77 13.99
C ASP A 72 11.12 -3.58 14.94
N LYS A 73 11.25 -2.37 14.39
CA LYS A 73 11.05 -1.09 15.10
C LYS A 73 10.80 0.03 14.11
N MET A 74 10.18 1.12 14.57
CA MET A 74 9.94 2.30 13.76
C MET A 74 11.26 3.00 13.42
N LEU A 75 11.57 3.12 12.13
CA LEU A 75 12.77 3.77 11.61
C LEU A 75 12.45 5.16 11.05
N TYR A 76 11.25 5.31 10.51
CA TYR A 76 10.80 6.51 9.81
C TYR A 76 9.82 7.30 10.65
N ARG A 77 9.91 8.62 10.53
CA ARG A 77 8.89 9.52 11.06
C ARG A 77 7.71 9.53 10.09
N GLY A 78 6.50 9.34 10.62
CA GLY A 78 5.26 9.49 9.86
C GLY A 78 4.90 10.96 9.63
N THR A 79 3.91 11.20 8.77
CA THR A 79 3.37 12.55 8.56
C THR A 79 2.66 13.04 9.83
N PHE A 80 1.99 12.13 10.56
CA PHE A 80 1.21 12.43 11.76
C PHE A 80 1.71 11.70 13.02
N SER A 81 2.79 10.92 12.91
CA SER A 81 3.35 10.09 13.99
C SER A 81 4.84 10.35 14.12
N LEU A 82 5.28 10.63 15.34
CA LEU A 82 6.69 10.79 15.66
C LEU A 82 7.32 9.43 15.98
N LYS A 83 8.63 9.31 15.77
CA LYS A 83 9.36 8.15 16.25
C LYS A 83 9.39 8.13 17.78
N PRO A 84 9.36 6.95 18.41
CA PRO A 84 9.60 6.80 19.84
C PRO A 84 10.96 7.42 20.26
N GLY A 85 11.08 7.79 21.53
CA GLY A 85 12.31 8.39 22.09
C GLY A 85 12.33 9.93 22.08
N GLY A 86 11.20 10.56 21.82
CA GLY A 86 10.99 11.99 22.04
C GLY A 86 11.79 12.88 21.09
N TRP A 87 12.06 14.12 21.53
CA TRP A 87 12.64 15.15 20.68
C TRP A 87 14.03 14.77 20.13
N ILE A 88 14.85 14.04 20.89
CA ILE A 88 16.21 13.65 20.47
C ILE A 88 16.18 12.79 19.19
N ASN A 89 15.25 11.83 19.12
CA ASN A 89 15.12 10.93 17.97
C ASN A 89 14.46 11.59 16.75
N ASN A 90 13.80 12.74 16.94
CA ASN A 90 13.06 13.44 15.90
C ASN A 90 13.68 14.80 15.53
N ALA A 91 14.68 15.28 16.26
CA ALA A 91 15.36 16.54 16.00
C ALA A 91 16.13 16.45 14.69
N LEU A 92 15.95 17.46 13.82
CA LEU A 92 16.54 17.53 12.48
C LEU A 92 16.13 16.40 11.51
N ASP A 93 15.24 15.51 11.93
CA ASP A 93 14.53 14.59 11.04
C ASP A 93 13.40 15.37 10.37
N VAL A 94 13.74 15.97 9.23
CA VAL A 94 12.83 16.72 8.36
C VAL A 94 11.84 15.82 7.62
N GLY A 95 11.76 14.54 7.99
CA GLY A 95 10.86 13.57 7.39
C GLY A 95 11.51 12.93 6.18
N GLY A 96 12.15 11.77 6.39
CA GLY A 96 12.25 10.82 5.29
C GLY A 96 10.83 10.39 4.94
N ASN A 97 10.26 10.95 3.86
CA ASN A 97 8.91 10.65 3.39
C ASN A 97 8.81 9.16 3.04
N LYS A 98 8.59 8.32 4.06
CA LYS A 98 8.30 6.91 3.89
C LYS A 98 7.05 6.83 3.02
N ASN A 99 7.20 6.35 1.79
CA ASN A 99 6.07 6.07 0.94
C ASN A 99 5.25 4.94 1.58
N LEU A 100 4.03 5.25 2.03
CA LEU A 100 3.13 4.31 2.68
C LEU A 100 2.24 3.58 1.67
N ALA A 101 2.08 4.13 0.47
CA ALA A 101 1.24 3.60 -0.60
C ALA A 101 -0.14 3.09 -0.13
N ASN A 102 -0.84 3.86 0.70
CA ASN A 102 -2.00 3.40 1.49
C ASN A 102 -3.34 4.09 1.16
N THR A 103 -3.35 5.18 0.38
CA THR A 103 -4.53 6.04 0.22
C THR A 103 -5.50 5.47 -0.81
N ASN A 104 -5.01 5.15 -2.00
CA ASN A 104 -5.86 4.71 -3.10
C ASN A 104 -5.16 3.65 -3.98
N VAL A 105 -5.92 3.00 -4.84
CA VAL A 105 -5.43 2.06 -5.85
C VAL A 105 -6.15 2.28 -7.17
N MET A 106 -5.41 2.27 -8.27
CA MET A 106 -5.96 2.49 -9.62
C MET A 106 -5.39 1.46 -10.59
N TYR A 107 -6.25 0.88 -11.43
CA TYR A 107 -5.82 0.10 -12.58
C TYR A 107 -5.98 0.94 -13.85
N TRP A 108 -4.88 1.29 -14.50
CA TRP A 108 -4.88 2.14 -15.69
C TRP A 108 -3.78 1.72 -16.65
N ALA A 109 -4.08 1.70 -17.95
CA ALA A 109 -3.12 1.38 -19.01
C ALA A 109 -2.31 0.07 -18.80
N GLY A 110 -2.92 -0.93 -18.14
CA GLY A 110 -2.27 -2.22 -17.87
C GLY A 110 -1.49 -2.29 -16.55
N ASP A 111 -1.40 -1.19 -15.81
CA ASP A 111 -0.69 -1.12 -14.53
C ASP A 111 -1.65 -0.94 -13.34
N LEU A 112 -1.39 -1.69 -12.27
CA LEU A 112 -2.05 -1.50 -10.98
C LEU A 112 -1.16 -0.62 -10.10
N LEU A 113 -1.66 0.53 -9.69
CA LEU A 113 -0.91 1.56 -8.99
C LEU A 113 -1.46 1.73 -7.58
N ALA A 114 -0.64 1.50 -6.56
CA ALA A 114 -0.91 1.93 -5.19
C ALA A 114 -0.43 3.37 -5.01
N LEU A 115 -1.31 4.22 -4.47
CA LEU A 115 -1.15 5.67 -4.43
C LEU A 115 -1.07 6.15 -2.99
N TRP A 116 -0.20 7.13 -2.75
CA TRP A 116 -0.12 7.95 -1.55
C TRP A 116 0.23 9.37 -1.97
N GLU A 117 -0.38 10.37 -1.34
CA GLU A 117 -0.36 11.76 -1.82
C GLU A 117 1.04 12.39 -1.78
N GLY A 118 1.92 11.91 -0.91
CA GLY A 118 3.24 12.51 -0.69
C GLY A 118 4.40 11.86 -1.47
N ALA A 119 4.15 10.86 -2.32
CA ALA A 119 5.21 10.20 -3.09
C ALA A 119 4.73 9.65 -4.44
N LYS A 120 5.68 9.08 -5.20
CA LYS A 120 5.39 8.40 -6.46
C LYS A 120 4.48 7.18 -6.25
N PRO A 121 3.67 6.83 -7.27
CA PRO A 121 2.92 5.57 -7.28
C PRO A 121 3.84 4.36 -7.14
N THR A 122 3.36 3.34 -6.45
CA THR A 122 3.98 2.01 -6.42
C THR A 122 3.22 1.08 -7.35
N SER A 123 3.90 0.56 -8.38
CA SER A 123 3.34 -0.41 -9.31
C SER A 123 3.24 -1.80 -8.68
N LEU A 124 2.14 -2.48 -8.97
CA LEU A 124 1.79 -3.80 -8.51
C LEU A 124 1.47 -4.71 -9.69
N ASP A 125 1.63 -6.02 -9.50
CA ASP A 125 1.06 -7.03 -10.37
C ASP A 125 -0.46 -7.16 -10.11
N PRO A 126 -1.34 -6.97 -11.10
CA PRO A 126 -2.79 -6.94 -10.89
C PRO A 126 -3.37 -8.29 -10.47
N LEU A 127 -2.68 -9.38 -10.77
CA LEU A 127 -3.13 -10.72 -10.40
C LEU A 127 -2.71 -11.02 -8.95
N SER A 128 -1.41 -11.00 -8.66
CA SER A 128 -0.80 -11.42 -7.39
C SER A 128 -0.73 -10.33 -6.31
N LEU A 129 -0.98 -9.08 -6.67
CA LEU A 129 -0.73 -7.88 -5.85
C LEU A 129 0.74 -7.74 -5.42
N ALA A 130 1.66 -8.45 -6.08
CA ALA A 130 3.09 -8.35 -5.80
C ALA A 130 3.60 -6.96 -6.18
N THR A 131 4.39 -6.36 -5.29
CA THR A 131 5.02 -5.07 -5.53
C THR A 131 6.12 -5.18 -6.59
N LYS A 132 6.01 -4.38 -7.65
CA LYS A 132 7.03 -4.25 -8.70
C LYS A 132 8.03 -3.14 -8.35
N GLY A 133 7.58 -2.08 -7.67
CA GLY A 133 8.41 -0.95 -7.24
C GLY A 133 7.74 0.39 -7.54
N GLU A 134 8.40 1.48 -7.18
CA GLU A 134 7.96 2.83 -7.55
C GLU A 134 8.05 3.04 -9.06
N THR A 135 7.18 3.89 -9.60
CA THR A 135 7.12 4.17 -11.04
C THR A 135 6.94 5.66 -11.33
N THR A 136 7.52 6.11 -12.45
CA THR A 136 7.27 7.43 -13.04
C THR A 136 6.09 7.42 -14.01
N MET A 137 5.37 6.30 -14.11
CA MET A 137 4.28 6.08 -15.08
C MET A 137 4.73 6.32 -16.53
N ASN A 138 5.84 5.68 -16.92
CA ASN A 138 6.49 5.87 -18.23
C ASN A 138 6.86 7.34 -18.49
N ASP A 139 7.56 7.94 -17.52
CA ASP A 139 8.06 9.32 -17.57
C ASP A 139 6.97 10.41 -17.64
N ALA A 140 5.71 10.05 -17.33
CA ALA A 140 4.64 11.03 -17.14
C ALA A 140 4.84 11.86 -15.86
N LEU A 141 5.55 11.32 -14.86
CA LEU A 141 6.00 12.05 -13.67
C LEU A 141 7.45 12.48 -13.87
N LEU A 142 7.73 13.74 -13.50
CA LEU A 142 9.09 14.25 -13.48
C LEU A 142 9.96 13.41 -12.51
N PRO A 143 11.26 13.25 -12.80
CA PRO A 143 12.20 12.76 -11.82
C PRO A 143 12.17 13.68 -10.58
N GLU A 144 12.49 13.13 -9.41
CA GLU A 144 12.69 13.98 -8.24
C GLU A 144 13.82 14.97 -8.54
N ASP A 145 13.55 16.26 -8.31
CA ASP A 145 14.56 17.31 -8.40
C ASP A 145 15.74 16.92 -7.50
N LYS A 146 16.91 16.69 -8.12
CA LYS A 146 18.16 16.46 -7.41
C LYS A 146 18.80 17.78 -6.99
#